data_AF-A0A8T5U620-F1
#
_entry.id   AF-A0A8T5U620-F1
#
_cell.length_a   1.000
_cell.length_b   1.000
_cell.length_c   1.000
_cell.angle_alpha   90.00
_cell.angle_beta   90.00
_cell.angle_gamma   90.00
#
_symmetry.space_group_name_H-M   'P 1'
#
loop_
_entity.id
_entity.type
_entity.pdbx_description
1 polymer ?
#
loop_
_entity_poly.entity_id
_entity_poly.type
_entity_poly.pdbx_seq_one_letter_code
_entity_poly.pdbx_strand_id
1 'polypeptide(L)'
;MSYSLSKERFPKKPDVAYVSEICRKDFKRFKDNGGTVLFEHLSSLIKDLETKGIKTDLYTKQKDTLESVSDLIKMGAEDVAFTQFTKAFPYCLPHRSIF
;
A
#
# COMPACT_ATOMS: atom_id res chain seq x y z
N MET A 1 -9.99 -43.38 -14.87
CA MET A 1 -10.33 -42.01 -14.45
C MET A 1 -9.80 -41.83 -13.04
N SER A 2 -8.70 -41.11 -12.89
CA SER A 2 -8.00 -40.92 -11.62
C SER A 2 -8.01 -39.43 -11.32
N TYR A 3 -8.81 -39.00 -10.35
CA TYR A 3 -8.82 -37.61 -9.88
C TYR A 3 -7.51 -37.34 -9.15
N SER A 4 -6.54 -36.76 -9.85
CA SER A 4 -5.33 -36.24 -9.22
C SER A 4 -5.70 -34.94 -8.50
N LEU A 5 -5.76 -35.01 -7.17
CA LEU A 5 -5.82 -33.86 -6.27
C LEU A 5 -4.83 -32.79 -6.74
N SER A 6 -5.36 -31.67 -7.23
CA SER A 6 -4.60 -30.51 -7.66
C SER A 6 -3.75 -30.02 -6.50
N LYS A 7 -2.47 -30.37 -6.51
CA LYS A 7 -1.45 -29.88 -5.58
C LYS A 7 -1.62 -28.38 -5.40
N GLU A 8 -1.84 -27.96 -4.16
CA GLU A 8 -1.80 -26.59 -3.68
C GLU A 8 -0.64 -25.82 -4.33
N ARG A 9 -0.96 -25.02 -5.35
CA ARG A 9 -0.04 -24.00 -5.87
C ARG A 9 -0.10 -22.82 -4.91
N PHE A 10 0.66 -22.91 -3.82
CA PHE A 10 1.12 -21.70 -3.14
C PHE A 10 1.63 -20.72 -4.21
N PRO A 11 1.23 -19.44 -4.19
CA PRO A 11 1.67 -18.51 -5.21
C PRO A 11 3.20 -18.46 -5.21
N LYS A 12 3.80 -18.71 -6.38
CA LYS A 12 5.24 -18.48 -6.61
C LYS A 12 5.57 -17.09 -6.05
N LYS A 13 6.65 -16.97 -5.27
CA LYS A 13 7.15 -15.67 -4.78
C LYS A 13 7.08 -14.67 -5.96
N PRO A 14 6.40 -13.53 -5.79
CA PRO A 14 6.21 -12.61 -6.91
C PRO A 14 7.58 -12.16 -7.42
N ASP A 15 7.73 -12.17 -8.74
CA ASP A 15 8.95 -11.70 -9.40
C ASP A 15 9.19 -10.22 -9.04
N VAL A 16 10.45 -9.83 -8.82
CA VAL A 16 10.80 -8.45 -8.42
C VAL A 16 10.30 -7.43 -9.46
N ALA A 17 10.30 -7.79 -10.74
CA ALA A 17 9.75 -6.95 -11.80
C ALA A 17 8.23 -6.79 -11.67
N TYR A 18 7.52 -7.85 -11.28
CA TYR A 18 6.08 -7.86 -11.07
C TYR A 18 5.68 -7.00 -9.85
N VAL A 19 6.44 -7.05 -8.75
CA VAL A 19 6.22 -6.20 -7.58
C VAL A 19 6.44 -4.72 -7.94
N SER A 20 7.49 -4.41 -8.69
CA SER A 20 7.77 -3.04 -9.15
C SER A 20 6.65 -2.47 -10.03
N GLU A 21 6.08 -3.28 -10.92
CA GLU A 21 4.95 -2.87 -11.76
C GLU A 21 3.67 -2.60 -10.94
N ILE A 22 3.39 -3.45 -9.94
CA ILE A 22 2.25 -3.24 -9.02
C ILE A 22 2.42 -1.94 -8.24
N CYS A 23 3.60 -1.73 -7.65
CA CYS A 23 3.89 -0.52 -6.87
C CYS A 23 3.75 0.74 -7.72
N ARG A 24 4.16 0.70 -9.00
CA ARG A 24 3.96 1.81 -9.94
C ARG A 24 2.48 2.06 -10.23
N LYS A 25 1.67 1.02 -10.39
CA LYS A 25 0.21 1.16 -10.58
C LYS A 25 -0.47 1.74 -9.35
N ASP A 26 -0.08 1.30 -8.16
CA ASP A 26 -0.60 1.82 -6.90
C ASP A 26 -0.19 3.27 -6.67
N PHE A 27 1.06 3.61 -6.94
CA PHE A 27 1.55 4.99 -6.86
C PHE A 27 0.85 5.90 -7.87
N LYS A 28 0.62 5.41 -9.09
CA LYS A 28 -0.17 6.14 -10.09
C LYS A 28 -1.61 6.38 -9.61
N ARG A 29 -2.29 5.34 -9.08
CA ARG A 29 -3.63 5.47 -8.50
C ARG A 29 -3.67 6.43 -7.32
N PHE A 30 -2.64 6.40 -6.47
CA PHE A 30 -2.48 7.35 -5.38
C PHE A 30 -2.40 8.78 -5.91
N LYS A 31 -1.57 9.02 -6.92
CA LYS A 31 -1.45 10.33 -7.58
C LYS A 31 -2.77 10.78 -8.22
N ASP A 32 -3.41 9.92 -9.00
CA ASP A 32 -4.64 10.23 -9.73
C ASP A 32 -5.79 10.60 -8.77
N ASN A 33 -5.85 10.00 -7.58
CA ASN A 33 -6.87 10.28 -6.56
C ASN A 33 -6.42 11.27 -5.47
N GLY A 34 -5.24 11.91 -5.64
CA GLY A 34 -4.66 12.82 -4.65
C GLY A 34 -4.36 12.19 -3.28
N GLY A 35 -4.30 10.86 -3.21
CA GLY A 35 -4.11 10.08 -1.99
C GLY A 35 -5.32 9.99 -1.07
N THR A 36 -6.43 10.64 -1.41
CA THR A 36 -7.62 10.80 -0.55
C THR A 36 -8.12 9.47 0.02
N VAL A 37 -8.28 8.46 -0.84
CA VAL A 37 -8.79 7.13 -0.45
C VAL A 37 -7.91 6.47 0.62
N LEU A 38 -6.59 6.58 0.50
CA LEU A 38 -5.66 6.01 1.48
C LEU A 38 -5.66 6.80 2.78
N PHE A 39 -5.71 8.12 2.70
CA PHE A 39 -5.78 8.98 3.88
C PHE A 39 -7.04 8.74 4.70
N GLU A 40 -8.18 8.62 4.03
CA GLU A 40 -9.46 8.31 4.67
C GLU A 40 -9.43 6.91 5.30
N HIS A 41 -8.91 5.92 4.57
CA HIS A 41 -8.79 4.55 5.09
C HIS A 41 -7.89 4.48 6.32
N LEU A 42 -6.69 5.09 6.28
CA LEU A 42 -5.78 5.14 7.42
C LEU A 42 -6.37 5.92 8.60
N SER A 43 -7.02 7.06 8.34
CA SER A 43 -7.65 7.84 9.41
C SER A 43 -8.81 7.07 10.07
N SER A 44 -9.57 6.30 9.29
CA SER A 44 -10.63 5.42 9.81
C SER A 44 -10.04 4.26 10.64
N LEU A 45 -8.99 3.61 10.15
CA LEU A 45 -8.27 2.56 10.86
C LEU A 45 -7.69 3.06 12.19
N ILE A 46 -7.05 4.23 12.20
CA ILE A 46 -6.50 4.84 13.42
C ILE A 46 -7.62 5.05 14.44
N LYS A 47 -8.75 5.64 14.04
CA LYS A 47 -9.90 5.84 14.94
C LYS A 47 -10.47 4.52 15.48
N ASP A 48 -10.62 3.49 14.63
CA ASP A 48 -11.12 2.18 15.05
C ASP A 48 -10.14 1.50 16.04
N LEU A 49 -8.83 1.62 15.81
CA LEU A 49 -7.83 1.06 16.72
C LEU A 49 -7.72 1.84 18.03
N GLU A 50 -7.84 3.17 18.00
CA GLU A 50 -7.89 4.03 19.20
C GLU A 50 -9.09 3.70 20.08
N THR A 51 -10.27 3.52 19.47
CA THR A 51 -11.48 3.11 20.22
C THR A 51 -11.35 1.72 20.85
N LYS A 52 -10.48 0.87 20.30
CA LYS A 52 -10.13 -0.46 20.84
C LYS A 52 -8.93 -0.43 21.81
N GLY A 53 -8.33 0.74 22.07
CA GLY A 53 -7.14 0.87 22.92
C GLY A 53 -5.87 0.24 22.35
N ILE A 54 -5.81 0.03 21.03
CA ILE A 54 -4.67 -0.57 20.34
C ILE A 54 -3.72 0.55 19.91
N LYS A 55 -2.40 0.32 20.04
CA LYS A 55 -1.39 1.30 19.62
C LYS A 55 -1.45 1.55 18.12
N THR A 56 -1.59 2.83 17.75
CA THR A 56 -1.72 3.29 16.37
C THR A 56 -0.43 3.89 15.78
N ASP A 57 0.68 3.91 16.53
CA ASP A 57 1.96 4.53 16.14
C ASP A 57 2.42 4.18 14.72
N LEU A 58 2.24 2.92 14.30
CA LEU A 58 2.62 2.47 12.96
C LEU A 58 1.75 3.12 11.88
N TYR A 59 0.44 3.19 12.10
CA TYR A 59 -0.52 3.77 11.15
C TYR A 59 -0.42 5.30 11.10
N THR A 60 -0.15 5.94 12.24
CA THR A 60 0.13 7.37 12.30
C THR A 60 1.38 7.71 11.48
N LYS A 61 2.48 6.96 11.65
CA LYS A 61 3.69 7.13 10.82
C LYS A 61 3.45 6.89 9.33
N GLN A 62 2.61 5.91 8.98
CA GLN A 62 2.22 5.67 7.59
C GLN A 62 1.44 6.86 7.02
N LYS A 63 0.54 7.46 7.81
CA LYS A 63 -0.19 8.68 7.44
C LYS A 63 0.76 9.85 7.21
N ASP A 64 1.66 10.14 8.15
CA ASP A 64 2.64 11.23 8.03
C ASP A 64 3.53 11.03 6.79
N THR A 65 3.92 9.78 6.50
CA THR A 65 4.72 9.46 5.32
C THR A 65 3.94 9.71 4.03
N LEU A 66 2.64 9.41 3.99
CA LEU A 66 1.80 9.71 2.83
C LEU A 66 1.63 11.21 2.63
N GLU A 67 1.55 12.02 3.69
CA GLU A 67 1.49 13.49 3.58
C GLU A 67 2.77 14.01 2.92
N SER A 68 3.94 13.55 3.40
CA SER A 68 5.24 13.85 2.78
C SER A 68 5.30 13.41 1.30
N VAL A 69 4.80 12.22 0.97
CA VAL A 69 4.73 11.73 -0.42
C VAL A 69 3.85 12.63 -1.29
N SER A 70 2.69 13.07 -0.78
CA SER A 70 1.79 13.98 -1.48
C SER A 70 2.46 15.32 -1.78
N ASP A 71 3.19 15.87 -0.81
CA ASP A 71 3.91 17.13 -0.98
C ASP A 71 5.08 17.01 -1.97
N LEU A 72 5.82 15.90 -1.94
CA LEU A 72 6.86 15.62 -2.93
C LEU A 72 6.31 15.52 -4.37
N ILE A 73 5.12 14.93 -4.54
CA ILE A 73 4.44 14.89 -5.85
C ILE A 73 4.10 16.30 -6.32
N LYS A 74 3.55 17.16 -5.44
CA LYS A 74 3.23 18.56 -5.78
C LYS A 74 4.47 19.37 -6.15
N MET A 75 5.62 19.06 -5.54
CA MET A 75 6.91 19.69 -5.84
C MET A 75 7.60 19.13 -7.11
N GLY A 76 7.00 18.14 -7.78
CA GLY A 76 7.57 17.49 -8.97
C GLY A 76 8.66 16.46 -8.70
N ALA A 77 8.88 16.08 -7.43
CA ALA A 77 9.88 15.09 -7.02
C ALA A 77 9.30 13.66 -7.00
N GLU A 78 8.72 13.22 -8.13
CA GLU A 78 7.98 11.95 -8.22
C GLU A 78 8.84 10.71 -7.90
N ASP A 79 10.11 10.67 -8.29
CA ASP A 79 11.00 9.54 -8.00
C ASP A 79 11.30 9.37 -6.50
N VAL A 80 11.45 10.50 -5.80
CA VAL A 80 11.65 10.53 -4.34
C VAL A 80 10.36 10.15 -3.63
N ALA A 81 9.22 10.65 -4.12
CA ALA A 81 7.89 10.29 -3.63
C ALA A 81 7.61 8.79 -3.79
N PHE A 82 7.93 8.21 -4.95
CA PHE A 82 7.79 6.77 -5.21
C PHE A 82 8.67 5.93 -4.28
N THR A 83 9.91 6.36 -4.05
CA THR A 83 10.83 5.68 -3.13
C THR A 83 10.34 5.75 -1.68
N GLN A 84 9.82 6.88 -1.23
CA GLN A 84 9.24 7.00 0.12
C GLN A 84 7.96 6.17 0.25
N PHE A 85 7.09 6.20 -0.76
CA PHE A 85 5.86 5.42 -0.81
C PHE A 85 6.15 3.91 -0.71
N THR A 86 7.08 3.40 -1.51
CA THR A 86 7.44 1.96 -1.48
C THR A 86 8.15 1.54 -0.19
N LYS A 87 8.87 2.45 0.48
CA LYS A 87 9.43 2.19 1.82
C LYS A 87 8.37 2.11 2.91
N ALA A 88 7.35 2.98 2.84
CA ALA A 88 6.21 2.96 3.77
C ALA A 88 5.30 1.74 3.56
N PHE A 89 5.23 1.26 2.32
CA PHE A 89 4.42 0.12 1.89
C PHE A 89 5.31 -0.94 1.18
N PRO A 90 6.08 -1.73 1.94
CA PRO A 90 7.07 -2.68 1.40
C PRO A 90 6.48 -3.81 0.53
N TYR A 91 5.15 -3.93 0.43
CA TYR A 91 4.46 -4.90 -0.43
C TYR A 91 3.65 -4.25 -1.56
N CYS A 92 3.88 -2.96 -1.85
CA CYS A 92 2.87 -2.10 -2.46
C CYS A 92 1.60 -2.12 -1.57
N LEU A 93 0.57 -1.34 -1.84
CA LEU A 93 -0.57 -1.35 -0.91
C LEU A 93 -1.17 -2.76 -0.84
N PRO A 94 -1.66 -3.23 0.33
CA PRO A 94 -2.36 -4.50 0.43
C PRO A 94 -3.73 -4.51 -0.29
N HIS A 95 -3.93 -3.70 -1.33
CA HIS A 95 -5.14 -3.61 -2.14
C HIS A 95 -5.29 -4.75 -3.16
N ARG A 96 -4.89 -5.97 -2.78
CA ARG A 96 -5.28 -7.20 -3.47
C ARG A 96 -5.72 -8.32 -2.53
N SER A 97 -6.08 -8.01 -1.28
CA SER A 97 -7.02 -8.88 -0.58
C SER A 97 -8.42 -8.37 -0.89
N ILE A 98 -9.04 -9.04 -1.86
CA ILE A 98 -10.46 -9.03 -2.22
C ILE A 98 -11.33 -8.53 -1.04
N PHE A 99 -11.99 -7.39 -1.24
CA PHE A 99 -13.24 -6.99 -0.59
C PHE A 99 -14.16 -6.46 -1.68
#